data_AF-A0AAU4INC1-F1
#
_entry.id   AF-A0AAU4INC1-F1
#
_cell.length_a   1.000
_cell.length_b   1.000
_cell.length_c   1.000
_cell.angle_alpha   90.00
_cell.angle_beta   90.00
_cell.angle_gamma   90.00
#
_symmetry.space_group_name_H-M   'P 1'
#
loop_
_entity.id
_entity.type
_entity.pdbx_description
1 polymer ?
#
loop_
_entity_poly.entity_id
_entity_poly.type
_entity_poly.pdbx_seq_one_letter_code
_entity_poly.pdbx_strand_id
1 'polypeptide(L)'
;MINLQVRGENGTIEARAKHGVVWGPELAGLDQSVFPMLGHLLPYADTVFNHRQVSTLLEEVPRLPAGVLTDEFVRELIELGQVVLDGQGLYLWFLGD
;
A
#
# COMPACT_ATOMS: atom_id res chain seq x y z
N MET A 1 5.71 -12.13 1.48
CA MET A 1 4.35 -11.62 1.23
C MET A 1 4.35 -10.16 1.67
N ILE A 2 3.55 -9.29 1.07
CA ILE A 2 3.41 -7.91 1.54
C ILE A 2 2.05 -7.75 2.22
N ASN A 3 2.07 -7.39 3.50
CA ASN A 3 0.87 -7.06 4.28
C ASN A 3 0.68 -5.55 4.38
N LEU A 4 -0.51 -5.11 4.80
CA LEU A 4 -0.85 -3.69 4.88
C LEU A 4 -1.43 -3.32 6.25
N GLN A 5 -0.95 -2.21 6.82
CA GLN A 5 -1.40 -1.70 8.11
C GLN A 5 -1.52 -0.18 8.09
N VAL A 6 -2.45 0.34 8.90
CA VAL A 6 -2.46 1.75 9.29
C VAL A 6 -1.90 1.83 10.70
N ARG A 7 -0.89 2.68 10.88
CA ARG A 7 -0.27 2.91 12.17
C ARG A 7 -0.25 4.39 12.54
N GLY A 8 -0.41 4.67 13.82
CA GLY A 8 -0.15 6.00 14.39
C GLY A 8 1.35 6.29 14.53
N GLU A 9 1.69 7.53 14.89
CA GLU A 9 3.08 8.01 15.06
C GLU A 9 3.94 7.13 15.98
N ASN A 10 3.33 6.54 17.01
CA ASN A 10 4.02 5.68 17.97
C ASN A 10 4.11 4.20 17.52
N GLY A 11 3.69 3.89 16.30
CA GLY A 11 3.66 2.53 15.76
C GLY A 11 2.47 1.67 16.20
N THR A 12 1.49 2.25 16.94
CA THR A 12 0.24 1.58 17.29
C THR A 12 -0.51 1.18 16.02
N ILE A 13 -0.97 -0.06 15.94
CA ILE A 13 -1.76 -0.55 14.80
C ILE A 13 -3.22 -0.13 15.00
N GLU A 14 -3.69 0.77 14.16
CA GLU A 14 -5.07 1.29 14.19
C GLU A 14 -6.00 0.47 13.28
N ALA A 15 -5.47 -0.02 12.15
CA ALA A 15 -6.20 -0.92 11.25
C ALA A 15 -5.22 -1.80 10.46
N ARG A 16 -5.72 -2.91 9.90
CA ARG A 16 -4.92 -3.83 9.09
C ARG A 16 -5.75 -4.51 8.00
N ALA A 17 -5.09 -4.81 6.89
CA ALA A 17 -5.65 -5.63 5.84
C ALA A 17 -5.82 -7.07 6.35
N LYS A 18 -6.83 -7.77 5.83
CA LYS A 18 -7.02 -9.21 6.07
C LYS A 18 -6.28 -10.03 5.02
N HIS A 19 -6.07 -9.44 3.85
CA HIS A 19 -5.39 -10.06 2.73
C HIS A 19 -4.05 -9.36 2.51
N GLY A 20 -3.00 -10.16 2.38
CA GLY A 20 -1.71 -9.69 1.85
C GLY A 20 -1.65 -9.90 0.35
N VAL A 21 -0.65 -9.31 -0.30
CA VAL A 21 -0.32 -9.58 -1.69
C VAL A 21 0.96 -10.43 -1.77
N VAL A 22 0.95 -11.42 -2.67
CA VAL A 22 2.16 -12.21 -2.97
C VAL A 22 3.07 -11.36 -3.86
N TRP A 23 4.34 -11.27 -3.47
CA TRP A 23 5.33 -10.64 -4.35
C TRP A 23 5.54 -11.51 -5.60
N GLY A 24 5.26 -10.94 -6.76
CA GLY A 24 5.32 -11.63 -8.05
C GLY A 24 5.95 -10.74 -9.13
N PRO A 25 6.27 -11.31 -10.30
CA PRO A 25 6.90 -10.59 -11.41
C PRO A 25 6.07 -9.41 -11.92
N GLU A 26 4.74 -9.47 -11.81
CA GLU A 26 3.84 -8.40 -12.22
C GLU A 26 4.00 -7.15 -11.36
N LEU A 27 4.06 -7.32 -10.03
CA LEU A 27 4.28 -6.22 -9.09
C LEU A 27 5.72 -5.72 -9.13
N ALA A 28 6.68 -6.65 -9.23
CA ALA A 28 8.11 -6.32 -9.34
C ALA A 28 8.46 -5.58 -10.65
N GLY A 29 7.66 -5.80 -11.70
CA GLY A 29 7.85 -5.23 -13.02
C GLY A 29 7.14 -3.90 -13.27
N LEU A 30 6.47 -3.32 -12.26
CA LEU A 30 5.84 -2.01 -12.40
C LEU A 30 6.89 -0.94 -12.76
N ASP A 31 6.62 -0.17 -13.81
CA ASP A 31 7.45 0.98 -14.18
C ASP A 31 7.35 2.05 -13.09
N GLN A 32 8.45 2.28 -12.38
CA GLN A 32 8.56 3.24 -11.29
C GLN A 32 8.30 4.69 -11.72
N SER A 33 8.44 5.02 -13.01
CA SER A 33 8.10 6.34 -13.53
C SER A 33 6.58 6.54 -13.70
N VAL A 34 5.82 5.44 -13.82
CA VAL A 34 4.36 5.43 -13.98
C VAL A 34 3.66 5.17 -12.64
N PHE A 35 4.26 4.32 -11.80
CA PHE A 35 3.78 3.90 -10.48
C PHE A 35 4.85 4.20 -9.40
N PRO A 36 5.13 5.48 -9.11
CA PRO A 36 6.16 5.85 -8.14
C PRO A 36 5.91 5.35 -6.71
N MET A 37 4.69 5.00 -6.33
CA MET A 37 4.41 4.43 -5.01
C MET A 37 4.52 2.91 -5.03
N LEU A 38 3.73 2.22 -5.86
CA LEU A 38 3.69 0.76 -5.89
C LEU A 38 4.96 0.13 -6.49
N GLY A 39 5.59 0.77 -7.47
CA GLY A 39 6.81 0.27 -8.11
C GLY A 39 8.07 0.35 -7.23
N HIS A 40 8.01 1.07 -6.10
CA HIS A 40 9.10 1.16 -5.13
C HIS A 40 8.91 0.23 -3.92
N LEU A 41 7.84 -0.57 -3.88
CA LEU A 41 7.66 -1.55 -2.82
C LEU A 41 8.79 -2.58 -2.84
N LEU A 42 9.18 -3.03 -1.66
CA LEU A 42 10.18 -4.07 -1.47
C LEU A 42 9.55 -5.26 -0.73
N PRO A 43 9.78 -6.50 -1.17
CA PRO A 43 9.19 -7.68 -0.53
C PRO A 43 9.80 -8.02 0.83
N TYR A 44 11.02 -7.54 1.10
CA TYR A 44 11.82 -7.89 2.28
C TYR A 44 12.09 -6.69 3.21
N ALA A 45 11.38 -5.59 3.00
CA ALA A 45 11.53 -4.39 3.82
C ALA A 45 10.19 -3.69 3.98
N ASP A 46 9.98 -3.10 5.15
CA ASP A 46 8.82 -2.26 5.38
C ASP A 46 8.93 -0.98 4.56
N THR A 47 7.81 -0.59 3.95
CA THR A 47 7.66 0.70 3.27
C THR A 47 6.57 1.49 3.96
N VAL A 48 6.88 2.73 4.35
CA VAL A 48 5.97 3.60 5.09
C VAL A 48 5.61 4.81 4.23
N PHE A 49 4.30 5.04 4.06
CA PHE A 49 3.76 6.19 3.36
C PHE A 49 3.01 7.11 4.31
N ASN A 50 3.32 8.40 4.21
CA ASN A 50 2.58 9.46 4.90
C ASN A 50 1.31 9.85 4.11
N HIS A 51 0.52 10.77 4.69
CA HIS A 51 -0.72 11.30 4.11
C HIS A 51 -0.61 11.71 2.62
N ARG A 52 0.42 12.48 2.25
CA ARG A 52 0.59 12.94 0.86
C ARG A 52 0.92 11.80 -0.10
N GLN A 53 1.78 10.90 0.34
CA GLN A 53 2.16 9.70 -0.41
C GLN A 53 0.97 8.74 -0.60
N VAL A 54 0.10 8.62 0.41
CA VAL A 54 -1.16 7.86 0.30
C VAL A 54 -2.09 8.50 -0.73
N SER A 55 -2.18 9.83 -0.80
CA SER A 55 -2.95 10.50 -1.86
C SER A 55 -2.47 10.10 -3.26
N THR A 56 -1.16 10.15 -3.51
CA THR A 56 -0.58 9.73 -4.81
C THR A 56 -0.79 8.23 -5.08
N LEU A 57 -0.66 7.39 -4.05
CA LEU A 57 -0.88 5.96 -4.15
C LEU A 57 -2.31 5.64 -4.59
N LEU A 58 -3.32 6.31 -4.04
CA LEU A 58 -4.72 6.08 -4.42
C LEU A 58 -5.03 6.53 -5.86
N GLU A 59 -4.24 7.43 -6.44
CA GLU A 59 -4.32 7.79 -7.86
C GLU A 59 -3.63 6.74 -8.78
N GLU A 60 -2.74 5.91 -8.24
CA GLU A 60 -2.13 4.78 -8.97
C GLU A 60 -3.08 3.59 -9.10
N VAL A 61 -3.85 3.30 -8.05
CA VAL A 61 -4.67 2.08 -7.97
C VAL A 61 -5.61 1.90 -9.18
N PRO A 62 -6.36 2.91 -9.66
CA PRO A 62 -7.26 2.75 -10.82
C PRO A 62 -6.52 2.53 -12.15
N ARG A 63 -5.22 2.83 -12.20
CA ARG A 63 -4.37 2.70 -13.40
C ARG A 63 -3.63 1.38 -13.46
N LEU A 64 -3.74 0.55 -12.42
CA LEU A 64 -3.04 -0.73 -12.37
C LEU A 64 -3.49 -1.67 -13.49
N PRO A 65 -2.54 -2.35 -14.14
CA PRO A 65 -2.88 -3.47 -15.02
C PRO A 65 -3.64 -4.56 -14.25
N ALA A 66 -4.60 -5.20 -14.94
CA ALA A 66 -5.38 -6.28 -14.36
C ALA A 66 -4.46 -7.44 -13.92
N GLY A 67 -4.72 -7.99 -12.73
CA GLY A 67 -3.98 -9.13 -12.18
C GLY A 67 -2.67 -8.77 -11.46
N VAL A 68 -2.26 -7.50 -11.41
CA VAL A 68 -1.09 -7.08 -10.60
C VAL A 68 -1.39 -7.20 -9.10
N LEU A 69 -2.58 -6.77 -8.68
CA LEU A 69 -3.10 -6.92 -7.32
C LEU A 69 -4.44 -7.66 -7.39
N THR A 70 -4.78 -8.38 -6.32
CA THR A 70 -6.12 -8.98 -6.20
C THR A 70 -7.16 -7.91 -5.88
N ASP A 71 -8.41 -8.15 -6.28
CA ASP A 71 -9.51 -7.21 -6.02
C ASP A 71 -9.73 -6.98 -4.52
N GLU A 72 -9.53 -8.03 -3.70
CA GLU A 72 -9.62 -7.91 -2.24
C GLU A 72 -8.55 -6.99 -1.67
N PHE A 73 -7.30 -7.13 -2.15
CA PHE A 73 -6.19 -6.29 -1.69
C PHE A 73 -6.36 -4.85 -2.16
N VAL A 74 -6.82 -4.64 -3.40
CA VAL A 74 -7.14 -3.30 -3.93
C VAL A 74 -8.19 -2.60 -3.08
N ARG A 75 -9.28 -3.31 -2.74
CA ARG A 75 -10.33 -2.75 -1.88
C ARG A 75 -9.78 -2.38 -0.50
N GLU A 76 -9.05 -3.29 0.15
CA GLU A 76 -8.48 -3.03 1.48
C GLU A 76 -7.44 -1.90 1.45
N LEU A 77 -6.66 -1.79 0.38
CA LEU A 77 -5.73 -0.69 0.16
C LEU A 77 -6.45 0.66 0.09
N ILE A 78 -7.56 0.74 -0.65
CA ILE A 78 -8.36 1.95 -0.74
C ILE A 78 -8.98 2.30 0.61
N GLU A 79 -9.58 1.32 1.30
CA GLU A 79 -10.20 1.51 2.62
C GLU A 79 -9.18 2.02 3.65
N LEU A 80 -8.00 1.39 3.74
CA LEU A 80 -6.95 1.80 4.67
C LEU A 80 -6.30 3.11 4.27
N GLY A 81 -6.13 3.37 2.97
CA GLY A 81 -5.67 4.65 2.46
C GLY A 81 -6.62 5.78 2.89
N GLN A 82 -7.92 5.58 2.79
CA GLN A 82 -8.91 6.56 3.24
C GLN A 82 -8.84 6.82 4.75
N VAL A 83 -8.63 5.78 5.57
CA VAL A 83 -8.39 5.95 7.01
C VAL A 83 -7.20 6.87 7.28
N VAL A 84 -6.10 6.73 6.53
CA VAL A 84 -4.95 7.63 6.66
C VAL A 84 -5.30 9.05 6.23
N LEU A 85 -6.09 9.21 5.15
CA LEU A 85 -6.43 10.53 4.63
C LEU A 85 -7.39 11.32 5.54
N ASP A 86 -8.28 10.62 6.25
CA ASP A 86 -9.27 11.21 7.16
C ASP A 86 -8.71 11.43 8.58
N GLY A 87 -7.64 10.74 8.94
CA GLY A 87 -6.99 10.82 10.25
C GLY A 87 -5.81 11.79 10.32
N GLN A 88 -5.32 12.04 11.53
CA GLN A 88 -4.08 12.79 11.79
C GLN A 88 -3.02 11.87 12.41
N GLY A 89 -1.75 12.08 12.03
CA GLY A 89 -0.64 11.27 12.55
C GLY A 89 -0.71 9.79 12.15
N LEU A 90 -1.43 9.47 11.06
CA LEU A 90 -1.55 8.12 10.55
C LEU A 90 -0.64 7.91 9.33
N TYR A 91 -0.14 6.68 9.20
CA TYR A 91 0.75 6.25 8.13
C TYR A 91 0.30 4.89 7.61
N LEU A 92 0.45 4.68 6.31
CA LEU A 92 0.20 3.40 5.66
C LEU A 92 1.50 2.61 5.56
N TRP A 93 1.51 1.40 6.11
CA TRP A 93 2.68 0.53 6.20
C TRP A 93 2.47 -0.69 5.33
N PHE A 94 3.31 -0.84 4.31
CA PHE A 94 3.49 -2.09 3.59
C PHE A 94 4.56 -2.89 4.31
N LEU A 95 4.23 -4.07 4.79
CA LEU A 95 5.11 -4.93 5.58
C LEU A 95 5.62 -6.06 4.70
N GLY A 96 6.92 -6.05 4.40
CA GLY A 96 7.60 -7.17 3.77
C GLY A 96 7.78 -8.35 4.74
N ASP A 97 8.11 -9.52 4.20
CA ASP A 97 8.51 -10.71 4.98
C ASP A 97 10.04 -10.78 5.13
#